data_AF-A0A2Z4FP85-F1
#
_entry.id   AF-A0A2Z4FP85-F1
#
_cell.length_a   1.000
_cell.length_b   1.000
_cell.length_c   1.000
_cell.angle_alpha   90.00
_cell.angle_beta   90.00
_cell.angle_gamma   90.00
#
_symmetry.space_group_name_H-M   'P 1'
#
loop_
_entity.id
_entity.type
_entity.pdbx_description
1 polymer ?
#
loop_
_entity_poly.entity_id
_entity_poly.type
_entity_poly.pdbx_seq_one_letter_code
_entity_poly.pdbx_strand_id
1 'polypeptide(L)'
;MKIALGVAIGGLGLSACVEDPEPARTALPYATGVEHFSPGPGAGWGAAHFPELVLGPPQGALNSAAAAGRDEVLSLGAGGEIVLSFEGLIMDGPGADFVVFENPFWIRNDPTQVWYELGEVSVSQDGESWHTFPCAAGGGEQPGQWPGCAGWSPTRVYDAEAMLPLDPAQTGGDAFDLADLGLEWARYVRVRDLLDDGNSTLDNVGFDLDAVGVVHSEAPPSEEK
;
A
#
# COMPACT_ATOMS: atom_id res chain seq x y z
N MET A 1 3.68 2.64 87.57
CA MET A 1 2.22 2.83 87.42
C MET A 1 1.98 3.20 85.97
N LYS A 2 1.66 2.21 85.11
CA LYS A 2 0.43 2.13 84.28
C LYS A 2 -0.04 3.52 83.79
N ILE A 3 -0.17 3.77 82.49
CA ILE A 3 -1.23 3.20 81.62
C ILE A 3 -0.76 3.20 80.15
N ALA A 4 -1.11 2.12 79.44
CA ALA A 4 -1.01 1.97 78.00
C ALA A 4 -2.33 2.34 77.32
N LEU A 5 -2.24 2.89 76.10
CA LEU A 5 -3.28 2.97 75.06
C LEU A 5 -2.49 3.20 73.75
N GLY A 6 -2.48 2.37 72.71
CA GLY A 6 -3.50 1.47 72.19
C GLY A 6 -4.18 2.14 70.99
N VAL A 7 -3.50 2.27 69.84
CA VAL A 7 -4.13 2.70 68.58
C VAL A 7 -3.66 1.81 67.43
N ALA A 8 -4.66 1.40 66.64
CA ALA A 8 -4.65 0.33 65.66
C ALA A 8 -4.11 0.75 64.28
N ILE A 9 -3.83 -0.30 63.51
CA ILE A 9 -3.25 -0.37 62.17
C ILE A 9 -4.26 0.07 61.09
N GLY A 10 -3.76 0.80 60.09
CA GLY A 10 -4.33 0.93 58.74
C GLY A 10 -3.32 1.73 57.92
N GLY A 11 -2.64 1.23 56.89
CA GLY A 11 -3.12 0.35 55.84
C GLY A 11 -3.25 1.19 54.57
N LEU A 12 -2.13 1.52 53.92
CA LEU A 12 -2.09 2.08 52.57
C LEU A 12 -0.93 1.39 51.84
N GLY A 13 -1.24 0.22 51.27
CA GLY A 13 -0.38 -0.37 50.25
C GLY A 13 -0.39 0.55 49.04
N LEU A 14 0.78 1.05 48.66
CA LEU A 14 1.01 1.62 47.34
C LEU A 14 0.90 0.46 46.34
N SER A 15 -0.30 0.28 45.79
CA SER A 15 -0.45 -0.52 44.58
C SER A 15 0.20 0.30 43.47
N ALA A 16 1.42 -0.07 43.08
CA ALA A 16 1.95 0.35 41.80
C ALA A 16 0.98 -0.18 40.74
N CYS A 17 0.34 0.72 39.99
CA CYS A 17 -0.34 0.35 38.77
C CYS A 17 0.76 -0.15 37.83
N VAL A 18 0.88 -1.47 37.71
CA VAL A 18 1.55 -2.05 36.55
C VAL A 18 0.58 -1.78 35.42
N GLU A 19 0.88 -0.81 34.56
CA GLU A 19 0.21 -0.68 33.28
C GLU A 19 0.50 -1.98 32.53
N ASP A 20 -0.54 -2.77 32.25
CA ASP A 20 -0.41 -3.91 31.36
C ASP A 20 0.15 -3.38 30.03
N PRO A 21 1.19 -4.01 29.45
CA PRO A 21 1.70 -3.56 28.17
C PRO A 21 0.56 -3.63 27.16
N GLU A 22 0.27 -2.48 26.53
CA GLU A 22 -0.64 -2.41 25.38
C GLU A 22 -0.28 -3.55 24.41
N PRO A 23 -1.24 -4.37 23.98
CA PRO A 23 -0.96 -5.43 23.02
C PRO A 23 -0.28 -4.80 21.81
N ALA A 24 0.86 -5.36 21.40
CA ALA A 24 1.57 -4.90 20.21
C ALA A 24 0.56 -4.89 19.06
N ARG A 25 0.26 -3.69 18.53
CA ARG A 25 -0.59 -3.57 17.34
C ARG A 25 0.11 -4.34 16.22
N THR A 26 -0.62 -5.25 15.58
CA THR A 26 -0.14 -5.91 14.38
C THR A 26 0.19 -4.84 13.34
N ALA A 27 1.43 -4.82 12.84
CA ALA A 27 1.79 -3.94 11.75
C ALA A 27 0.90 -4.25 10.53
N LEU A 28 0.37 -3.21 9.90
CA LEU A 28 -0.45 -3.40 8.70
C LEU A 28 0.45 -3.77 7.52
N PRO A 29 0.01 -4.67 6.62
CA PRO A 29 0.85 -5.24 5.58
C PRO A 29 0.90 -4.31 4.37
N TYR A 30 1.44 -3.11 4.52
CA TYR A 30 1.62 -2.14 3.44
C TYR A 30 3.07 -1.71 3.33
N ALA A 31 3.41 -0.99 2.25
CA ALA A 31 4.71 -0.36 2.10
C ALA A 31 5.05 0.48 3.33
N THR A 32 6.28 0.34 3.81
CA THR A 32 6.83 1.04 4.99
C THR A 32 7.98 1.96 4.63
N GLY A 33 8.49 1.89 3.40
CA GLY A 33 9.58 2.74 2.93
C GLY A 33 9.46 3.09 1.45
N VAL A 34 10.06 4.22 1.07
CA VAL A 34 10.29 4.61 -0.32
C VAL A 34 11.79 4.65 -0.56
N GLU A 35 12.27 3.78 -1.43
CA GLU A 35 13.71 3.67 -1.75
C GLU A 35 14.12 4.69 -2.82
N HIS A 36 13.22 4.94 -3.78
CA HIS A 36 13.47 5.85 -4.88
C HIS A 36 12.16 6.40 -5.43
N PHE A 37 12.15 7.67 -5.83
CA PHE A 37 11.08 8.28 -6.60
C PHE A 37 11.67 9.21 -7.65
N SER A 38 11.35 8.95 -8.92
CA SER A 38 11.71 9.76 -10.07
C SER A 38 10.43 10.27 -10.73
N PRO A 39 9.95 11.48 -10.38
CA PRO A 39 8.73 12.03 -10.95
C PRO A 39 8.88 12.30 -12.46
N GLY A 40 7.85 11.96 -13.21
CA GLY A 40 7.71 12.31 -14.61
C GLY A 40 7.17 13.73 -14.83
N PRO A 41 7.14 14.22 -16.08
CA PRO A 41 6.47 15.47 -16.40
C PRO A 41 5.00 15.46 -15.99
N GLY A 42 4.56 16.54 -15.34
CA GLY A 42 3.19 16.68 -14.84
C GLY A 42 2.93 15.99 -13.50
N ALA A 43 3.95 15.48 -12.81
CA ALA A 43 3.86 15.12 -11.39
C ALA A 43 3.73 16.38 -10.50
N GLY A 44 3.32 16.20 -9.24
CA GLY A 44 3.30 17.24 -8.21
C GLY A 44 2.08 17.23 -7.29
N TRP A 45 1.01 16.55 -7.70
CA TRP A 45 -0.12 16.20 -6.86
C TRP A 45 0.35 15.22 -5.77
N GLY A 46 -0.03 15.46 -4.52
CA GLY A 46 0.49 14.68 -3.39
C GLY A 46 1.87 15.07 -2.87
N ALA A 47 2.68 15.81 -3.63
CA ALA A 47 4.10 16.01 -3.32
C ALA A 47 4.37 16.72 -1.98
N ALA A 48 3.42 17.50 -1.46
CA ALA A 48 3.54 18.18 -0.16
C ALA A 48 3.38 17.23 1.05
N HIS A 49 2.82 16.04 0.84
CA HIS A 49 2.55 15.02 1.86
C HIS A 49 3.33 13.72 1.62
N PHE A 50 4.28 13.75 0.68
CA PHE A 50 5.17 12.64 0.39
C PHE A 50 6.32 12.59 1.40
N PRO A 51 6.72 11.40 1.91
CA PRO A 51 6.33 10.06 1.45
C PRO A 51 5.09 9.47 2.12
N GLU A 52 4.47 10.13 3.10
CA GLU A 52 3.44 9.54 3.96
C GLU A 52 2.20 9.04 3.21
N LEU A 53 1.86 9.63 2.06
CA LEU A 53 0.70 9.22 1.26
C LEU A 53 0.78 7.80 0.68
N VAL A 54 1.99 7.31 0.39
CA VAL A 54 2.19 6.00 -0.27
C VAL A 54 2.58 4.90 0.72
N LEU A 55 2.54 5.21 2.01
CA LEU A 55 2.89 4.33 3.10
C LEU A 55 1.65 4.04 3.95
N GLY A 56 1.42 2.77 4.28
CA GLY A 56 0.21 2.35 4.99
C GLY A 56 -0.99 2.09 4.06
N PRO A 57 -2.21 2.00 4.63
CA PRO A 57 -3.41 1.65 3.87
C PRO A 57 -3.87 2.78 2.94
N PRO A 58 -4.52 2.44 1.81
CA PRO A 58 -5.03 3.42 0.86
C PRO A 58 -5.98 4.41 1.54
N GLN A 59 -5.85 5.69 1.20
CA GLN A 59 -6.71 6.77 1.68
C GLN A 59 -7.63 7.27 0.57
N GLY A 60 -7.08 7.58 -0.61
CA GLY A 60 -7.83 8.17 -1.72
C GLY A 60 -8.78 7.20 -2.40
N ALA A 61 -8.31 5.98 -2.63
CA ALA A 61 -9.02 4.97 -3.39
C ALA A 61 -10.21 4.38 -2.62
N LEU A 62 -10.26 4.55 -1.30
CA LEU A 62 -11.43 4.16 -0.49
C LEU A 62 -12.70 4.94 -0.90
N ASN A 63 -12.57 6.10 -1.54
CA ASN A 63 -13.73 6.88 -1.96
C ASN A 63 -14.32 6.43 -3.32
N SER A 64 -13.57 5.66 -4.15
CA SER A 64 -13.85 4.99 -5.45
C SER A 64 -14.85 5.58 -6.46
N ALA A 65 -15.37 6.76 -6.19
CA ALA A 65 -16.43 7.45 -6.92
C ALA A 65 -16.05 8.92 -7.19
N ALA A 66 -14.86 9.35 -6.78
CA ALA A 66 -14.36 10.70 -6.96
C ALA A 66 -12.86 10.70 -7.27
N ALA A 67 -12.38 11.83 -7.81
CA ALA A 67 -10.95 12.08 -7.89
C ALA A 67 -10.39 12.31 -6.48
N ALA A 68 -9.27 11.67 -6.15
CA ALA A 68 -8.62 11.80 -4.86
C ALA A 68 -7.99 13.20 -4.65
N GLY A 69 -7.93 13.62 -3.40
CA GLY A 69 -7.32 14.85 -2.92
C GLY A 69 -5.79 14.84 -2.96
N ARG A 70 -5.20 16.01 -2.72
CA ARG A 70 -3.73 16.20 -2.64
C ARG A 70 -3.11 15.59 -1.38
N ASP A 71 -3.93 15.23 -0.42
CA ASP A 71 -3.59 14.61 0.85
C ASP A 71 -3.96 13.12 0.86
N GLU A 72 -4.25 12.55 -0.31
CA GLU A 72 -4.73 11.18 -0.45
C GLU A 72 -3.88 10.33 -1.40
N VAL A 73 -3.31 10.90 -2.47
CA VAL A 73 -2.53 10.15 -3.48
C VAL A 73 -1.33 10.92 -4.00
N LEU A 74 -0.34 10.19 -4.53
CA LEU A 74 0.84 10.72 -5.20
C LEU A 74 0.79 10.48 -6.70
N SER A 75 0.71 11.56 -7.48
CA SER A 75 0.81 11.47 -8.93
C SER A 75 2.27 11.27 -9.36
N LEU A 76 2.54 10.20 -10.12
CA LEU A 76 3.90 9.87 -10.55
C LEU A 76 4.41 10.77 -11.69
N GLY A 77 3.54 11.42 -12.46
CA GLY A 77 3.93 12.07 -13.72
C GLY A 77 4.09 11.06 -14.84
N ALA A 78 4.06 11.55 -16.08
CA ALA A 78 4.19 10.69 -17.26
C ALA A 78 5.53 9.94 -17.28
N GLY A 79 5.49 8.62 -17.29
CA GLY A 79 6.67 7.78 -17.23
C GLY A 79 7.44 7.87 -15.91
N GLY A 80 6.87 8.50 -14.90
CA GLY A 80 7.42 8.58 -13.55
C GLY A 80 7.45 7.21 -12.89
N GLU A 81 8.37 7.03 -11.94
CA GLU A 81 8.66 5.74 -11.34
C GLU A 81 8.91 5.88 -9.84
N ILE A 82 8.36 4.97 -9.04
CA ILE A 82 8.59 4.87 -7.60
C ILE A 82 8.95 3.44 -7.21
N VAL A 83 9.87 3.30 -6.25
CA VAL A 83 10.28 2.04 -5.63
C VAL A 83 9.92 2.07 -4.16
N LEU A 84 9.14 1.09 -3.73
CA LEU A 84 8.68 0.92 -2.36
C LEU A 84 9.32 -0.32 -1.73
N SER A 85 9.48 -0.27 -0.40
CA SER A 85 9.97 -1.38 0.42
C SER A 85 9.03 -1.68 1.59
N PHE A 86 9.17 -2.88 2.13
CA PHE A 86 8.33 -3.44 3.18
C PHE A 86 9.20 -3.89 4.36
N GLU A 87 8.61 -3.88 5.56
CA GLU A 87 9.29 -4.38 6.77
C GLU A 87 9.59 -5.88 6.64
N GLY A 88 8.66 -6.64 6.04
CA GLY A 88 8.81 -8.06 5.71
C GLY A 88 9.12 -8.33 4.24
N LEU A 89 9.16 -9.61 3.89
CA LEU A 89 9.23 -10.07 2.50
C LEU A 89 7.81 -10.35 1.97
N ILE A 90 7.58 -10.03 0.71
CA ILE A 90 6.45 -10.55 -0.06
C ILE A 90 6.80 -11.99 -0.41
N MET A 91 5.96 -12.95 -0.06
CA MET A 91 6.20 -14.38 -0.27
C MET A 91 5.25 -14.91 -1.34
N ASP A 92 5.73 -15.84 -2.17
CA ASP A 92 4.87 -16.61 -3.08
C ASP A 92 3.96 -17.55 -2.28
N GLY A 93 2.66 -17.28 -2.34
CA GLY A 93 1.61 -18.04 -1.68
C GLY A 93 0.46 -18.40 -2.65
N PRO A 94 -0.60 -19.04 -2.15
CA PRO A 94 -1.73 -19.38 -3.01
C PRO A 94 -2.45 -18.13 -3.55
N GLY A 95 -2.28 -17.84 -4.84
CA GLY A 95 -2.90 -16.70 -5.50
C GLY A 95 -2.09 -15.42 -5.32
N ALA A 96 -2.69 -14.25 -5.52
CA ALA A 96 -1.97 -12.99 -5.48
C ALA A 96 -1.28 -12.74 -4.13
N ASP A 97 -0.04 -12.25 -4.20
CA ASP A 97 0.84 -12.02 -3.05
C ASP A 97 0.90 -10.57 -2.62
N PHE A 98 0.57 -9.65 -3.53
CA PHE A 98 0.46 -8.23 -3.23
C PHE A 98 -0.55 -7.54 -4.16
N VAL A 99 -0.93 -6.33 -3.79
CA VAL A 99 -1.92 -5.50 -4.48
C VAL A 99 -1.43 -4.06 -4.57
N VAL A 100 -1.60 -3.45 -5.73
CA VAL A 100 -1.32 -2.02 -5.97
C VAL A 100 -2.64 -1.27 -6.00
N PHE A 101 -2.73 -0.22 -5.20
CA PHE A 101 -3.85 0.70 -5.12
C PHE A 101 -3.47 2.02 -5.78
N GLU A 102 -4.20 2.34 -6.84
CA GLU A 102 -4.20 3.63 -7.53
C GLU A 102 -5.51 4.36 -7.17
N ASN A 103 -5.91 5.40 -7.90
CA ASN A 103 -7.23 6.02 -7.79
C ASN A 103 -8.12 5.86 -9.05
N PRO A 104 -8.42 4.64 -9.54
CA PRO A 104 -9.32 4.48 -10.67
C PRO A 104 -10.76 4.48 -10.17
N PHE A 105 -11.70 4.98 -10.98
CA PHE A 105 -13.11 5.02 -10.60
C PHE A 105 -14.06 4.78 -11.78
N TRP A 106 -15.22 4.18 -11.47
CA TRP A 106 -16.26 3.91 -12.45
C TRP A 106 -16.97 5.20 -12.88
N ILE A 107 -16.84 5.55 -14.15
CA ILE A 107 -17.51 6.71 -14.73
C ILE A 107 -19.02 6.46 -14.69
N ARG A 108 -19.75 7.33 -14.00
CA ARG A 108 -21.21 7.20 -13.79
C ARG A 108 -21.62 5.86 -13.15
N ASN A 109 -20.73 5.25 -12.36
CA ASN A 109 -20.95 3.95 -11.73
C ASN A 109 -21.19 2.81 -12.74
N ASP A 110 -20.62 2.91 -13.95
CA ASP A 110 -20.65 1.88 -14.98
C ASP A 110 -19.34 1.07 -14.96
N PRO A 111 -19.36 -0.23 -14.61
CA PRO A 111 -18.15 -1.06 -14.53
C PRO A 111 -17.49 -1.32 -15.89
N THR A 112 -18.10 -0.88 -16.99
CA THR A 112 -17.52 -0.94 -18.33
C THR A 112 -16.82 0.36 -18.75
N GLN A 113 -16.92 1.40 -17.92
CA GLN A 113 -16.30 2.71 -18.15
C GLN A 113 -15.52 3.12 -16.92
N VAL A 114 -14.20 3.08 -17.02
CA VAL A 114 -13.31 3.43 -15.93
C VAL A 114 -12.45 4.62 -16.32
N TRP A 115 -12.26 5.54 -15.37
CA TRP A 115 -11.12 6.44 -15.41
C TRP A 115 -9.93 5.69 -14.84
N TYR A 116 -8.87 5.57 -15.64
CA TYR A 116 -7.71 4.73 -15.33
C TYR A 116 -6.44 5.45 -15.76
N GLU A 117 -5.37 5.21 -15.02
CA GLU A 117 -4.01 5.63 -15.36
C GLU A 117 -3.11 4.43 -15.10
N LEU A 118 -2.65 3.77 -16.18
CA LEU A 118 -2.02 2.45 -16.04
C LEU A 118 -0.58 2.55 -15.54
N GLY A 119 -0.21 1.59 -14.71
CA GLY A 119 1.15 1.38 -14.22
C GLY A 119 1.72 0.03 -14.63
N GLU A 120 2.99 0.02 -15.05
CA GLU A 120 3.82 -1.17 -15.13
C GLU A 120 4.34 -1.51 -13.74
N VAL A 121 4.19 -2.77 -13.34
CA VAL A 121 4.62 -3.26 -12.04
C VAL A 121 5.80 -4.21 -12.21
N SER A 122 6.83 -4.00 -11.40
CA SER A 122 7.98 -4.89 -11.31
C SER A 122 8.39 -5.10 -9.86
N VAL A 123 9.02 -6.24 -9.59
CA VAL A 123 9.49 -6.62 -8.26
C VAL A 123 10.97 -6.94 -8.27
N SER A 124 11.59 -6.80 -7.11
CA SER A 124 13.01 -7.11 -6.91
C SER A 124 13.27 -7.71 -5.54
N GLN A 125 14.26 -8.59 -5.48
CA GLN A 125 14.79 -9.18 -4.25
C GLN A 125 15.95 -8.35 -3.67
N ASP A 126 16.72 -7.68 -4.53
CA ASP A 126 17.99 -7.00 -4.20
C ASP A 126 17.96 -5.47 -4.44
N GLY A 127 16.96 -4.96 -5.16
CA GLY A 127 16.84 -3.56 -5.56
C GLY A 127 17.59 -3.23 -6.86
N GLU A 128 18.29 -4.20 -7.46
CA GLU A 128 19.12 -4.03 -8.66
C GLU A 128 18.58 -4.83 -9.85
N SER A 129 18.17 -6.07 -9.61
CA SER A 129 17.59 -6.99 -10.59
C SER A 129 16.07 -6.93 -10.52
N TRP A 130 15.43 -6.57 -11.63
CA TRP A 130 13.99 -6.33 -11.68
C TRP A 130 13.28 -7.35 -12.57
N HIS A 131 12.17 -7.88 -12.08
CA HIS A 131 11.27 -8.78 -12.79
C HIS A 131 9.94 -8.07 -13.02
N THR A 132 9.59 -7.84 -14.29
CA THR A 132 8.40 -7.06 -14.67
C THR A 132 7.25 -7.98 -15.02
N PHE A 133 6.07 -7.70 -14.46
CA PHE A 133 4.83 -8.37 -14.84
C PHE A 133 4.43 -7.99 -16.27
N PRO A 134 4.08 -8.96 -17.14
CA PRO A 134 3.59 -8.64 -18.48
C PRO A 134 2.28 -7.84 -18.43
N CYS A 135 2.35 -6.54 -18.67
CA CYS A 135 1.19 -5.65 -18.71
C CYS A 135 0.57 -5.60 -20.11
N ALA A 136 -0.72 -5.96 -20.21
CA ALA A 136 -1.49 -5.89 -21.44
C ALA A 136 -2.09 -4.49 -21.69
N ALA A 137 -1.23 -3.47 -21.80
CA ALA A 137 -1.64 -2.05 -21.93
C ALA A 137 -2.54 -1.73 -23.15
N GLY A 138 -2.51 -2.57 -24.20
CA GLY A 138 -3.38 -2.46 -25.38
C GLY A 138 -4.87 -2.75 -25.13
N GLY A 139 -5.24 -3.12 -23.89
CA GLY A 139 -6.58 -3.51 -23.48
C GLY A 139 -6.73 -5.04 -23.45
N GLY A 140 -7.34 -5.56 -22.38
CA GLY A 140 -7.71 -6.97 -22.25
C GLY A 140 -8.87 -7.36 -23.15
N GLU A 141 -9.28 -8.64 -23.10
CA GLU A 141 -10.39 -9.18 -23.90
C GLU A 141 -11.75 -8.54 -23.57
N GLN A 142 -11.85 -7.83 -22.44
CA GLN A 142 -13.05 -7.11 -21.99
C GLN A 142 -12.72 -5.61 -21.77
N PRO A 143 -13.65 -4.69 -22.09
CA PRO A 143 -13.50 -3.28 -21.73
C PRO A 143 -13.28 -3.11 -20.23
N GLY A 144 -12.31 -2.27 -19.85
CA GLY A 144 -12.05 -2.00 -18.44
C GLY A 144 -11.25 -3.09 -17.72
N GLN A 145 -10.46 -3.91 -18.43
CA GLN A 145 -9.55 -4.88 -17.83
C GLN A 145 -8.18 -4.80 -18.51
N TRP A 146 -7.12 -4.65 -17.71
CA TRP A 146 -5.73 -4.66 -18.18
C TRP A 146 -4.91 -5.64 -17.36
N PRO A 147 -5.00 -6.95 -17.67
CA PRO A 147 -4.25 -7.98 -16.96
C PRO A 147 -2.76 -7.65 -16.89
N GLY A 148 -2.17 -7.81 -15.70
CA GLY A 148 -0.76 -7.53 -15.43
C GLY A 148 -0.39 -6.04 -15.37
N CYS A 149 -1.35 -5.13 -15.50
CA CYS A 149 -1.18 -3.70 -15.25
C CYS A 149 -1.85 -3.32 -13.93
N ALA A 150 -1.31 -2.31 -13.25
CA ALA A 150 -2.01 -1.61 -12.19
C ALA A 150 -2.78 -0.39 -12.74
N GLY A 151 -3.67 0.19 -11.93
CA GLY A 151 -4.29 1.49 -12.20
C GLY A 151 -5.65 1.44 -12.87
N TRP A 152 -6.38 0.31 -12.76
CA TRP A 152 -7.70 0.20 -13.41
C TRP A 152 -8.79 -0.42 -12.55
N SER A 153 -8.46 -1.21 -11.53
CA SER A 153 -9.45 -1.82 -10.64
C SER A 153 -9.73 -0.91 -9.44
N PRO A 154 -10.94 -0.31 -9.32
CA PRO A 154 -11.24 0.58 -8.21
C PRO A 154 -11.13 -0.13 -6.86
N THR A 155 -10.43 0.52 -5.95
CA THR A 155 -10.36 0.12 -4.55
C THR A 155 -11.76 0.18 -3.92
N ARG A 156 -12.04 -0.72 -2.99
CA ARG A 156 -13.33 -0.78 -2.28
C ARG A 156 -13.15 -0.20 -0.89
N VAL A 157 -14.25 0.22 -0.26
CA VAL A 157 -14.22 0.61 1.15
C VAL A 157 -13.99 -0.63 2.02
N TYR A 158 -12.93 -0.65 2.82
CA TYR A 158 -12.69 -1.67 3.84
C TYR A 158 -12.00 -1.07 5.07
N ASP A 159 -12.04 -1.81 6.18
CA ASP A 159 -11.27 -1.52 7.39
C ASP A 159 -9.94 -2.28 7.33
N ALA A 160 -8.83 -1.56 7.21
CA ALA A 160 -7.50 -2.13 7.06
C ALA A 160 -7.04 -2.94 8.29
N GLU A 161 -7.49 -2.58 9.50
CA GLU A 161 -7.15 -3.33 10.72
C GLU A 161 -7.95 -4.63 10.81
N ALA A 162 -9.14 -4.68 10.20
CA ALA A 162 -9.99 -5.86 10.17
C ALA A 162 -9.74 -6.78 8.95
N MET A 163 -9.08 -6.28 7.90
CA MET A 163 -8.80 -7.00 6.66
C MET A 163 -7.39 -7.62 6.67
N LEU A 164 -7.15 -8.54 7.61
CA LEU A 164 -5.87 -9.25 7.75
C LEU A 164 -6.09 -10.78 7.68
N PRO A 165 -5.46 -11.50 6.72
CA PRO A 165 -4.66 -10.97 5.60
C PRO A 165 -5.50 -10.15 4.61
N LEU A 166 -4.84 -9.35 3.76
CA LEU A 166 -5.53 -8.63 2.69
C LEU A 166 -6.19 -9.63 1.72
N ASP A 167 -7.39 -9.28 1.26
CA ASP A 167 -8.10 -10.04 0.23
C ASP A 167 -8.41 -9.10 -0.94
N PRO A 168 -7.69 -9.21 -2.08
CA PRO A 168 -7.94 -8.39 -3.27
C PRO A 168 -9.38 -8.47 -3.79
N ALA A 169 -10.09 -9.59 -3.57
CA ALA A 169 -11.49 -9.70 -3.97
C ALA A 169 -12.42 -8.78 -3.15
N GLN A 170 -12.00 -8.42 -1.92
CA GLN A 170 -12.73 -7.52 -1.03
C GLN A 170 -12.18 -6.08 -1.05
N THR A 171 -10.88 -5.92 -1.26
CA THR A 171 -10.21 -4.61 -1.23
C THR A 171 -10.21 -3.90 -2.58
N GLY A 172 -10.38 -4.62 -3.70
CA GLY A 172 -10.18 -4.04 -5.03
C GLY A 172 -8.69 -3.84 -5.31
N GLY A 173 -8.36 -2.83 -6.13
CA GLY A 173 -7.00 -2.65 -6.61
C GLY A 173 -6.58 -3.77 -7.56
N ASP A 174 -5.32 -3.69 -8.00
CA ASP A 174 -4.75 -4.60 -8.99
C ASP A 174 -3.77 -5.55 -8.33
N ALA A 175 -4.05 -6.85 -8.40
CA ALA A 175 -3.37 -7.89 -7.65
C ALA A 175 -2.34 -8.64 -8.51
N PHE A 176 -1.23 -9.06 -7.89
CA PHE A 176 -0.07 -9.65 -8.55
C PHE A 176 0.42 -10.89 -7.81
N ASP A 177 0.77 -11.93 -8.54
CA ASP A 177 1.18 -13.26 -8.05
C ASP A 177 2.64 -13.52 -8.47
N LEU A 178 3.56 -13.70 -7.51
CA LEU A 178 4.98 -13.90 -7.76
C LEU A 178 5.26 -15.18 -8.56
N ALA A 179 4.36 -16.18 -8.50
CA ALA A 179 4.47 -17.39 -9.30
C ALA A 179 4.44 -17.11 -10.80
N ASP A 180 3.79 -16.02 -11.25
CA ASP A 180 3.78 -15.59 -12.65
C ASP A 180 5.18 -15.18 -13.15
N LEU A 181 6.06 -14.79 -12.23
CA LEU A 181 7.46 -14.43 -12.49
C LEU A 181 8.45 -15.55 -12.12
N GLY A 182 7.96 -16.63 -11.50
CA GLY A 182 8.80 -17.73 -10.99
C GLY A 182 9.68 -17.32 -9.82
N LEU A 183 9.23 -16.37 -8.99
CA LEU A 183 9.93 -15.91 -7.79
C LEU A 183 9.29 -16.49 -6.54
N GLU A 184 10.10 -16.90 -5.56
CA GLU A 184 9.60 -17.37 -4.26
C GLU A 184 9.33 -16.22 -3.28
N TRP A 185 9.98 -15.07 -3.48
CA TRP A 185 9.82 -13.89 -2.66
C TRP A 185 10.30 -12.62 -3.37
N ALA A 186 9.84 -11.46 -2.89
CA ALA A 186 10.31 -10.13 -3.28
C ALA A 186 10.41 -9.20 -2.06
N ARG A 187 11.26 -8.18 -2.15
CA ARG A 187 11.43 -7.15 -1.12
C ARG A 187 11.02 -5.75 -1.57
N TYR A 188 11.09 -5.50 -2.87
CA TYR A 188 10.79 -4.21 -3.46
C TYR A 188 9.71 -4.35 -4.51
N VAL A 189 8.80 -3.39 -4.54
CA VAL A 189 7.83 -3.20 -5.62
C VAL A 189 8.15 -1.87 -6.29
N ARG A 190 8.16 -1.87 -7.61
CA ARG A 190 8.34 -0.68 -8.43
C ARG A 190 7.15 -0.51 -9.34
N VAL A 191 6.61 0.70 -9.33
CA VAL A 191 5.50 1.12 -10.18
C VAL A 191 6.01 2.21 -11.09
N ARG A 192 5.82 2.04 -12.38
CA ARG A 192 6.14 3.04 -13.41
C ARG A 192 4.89 3.39 -14.19
N ASP A 193 4.58 4.67 -14.28
CA ASP A 193 3.49 5.17 -15.11
C ASP A 193 3.72 4.84 -16.59
N LEU A 194 2.65 4.45 -17.30
CA LEU A 194 2.71 4.04 -18.71
C LEU A 194 2.40 5.16 -19.70
N LEU A 195 2.15 6.39 -19.26
CA LEU A 195 1.95 7.51 -20.16
C LEU A 195 3.29 7.94 -20.78
N ASP A 196 3.38 7.87 -22.12
CA ASP A 196 4.61 8.16 -22.86
C ASP A 196 4.90 9.68 -23.02
N ASP A 197 3.89 10.55 -22.89
CA ASP A 197 4.05 12.01 -23.07
C ASP A 197 3.29 12.87 -22.05
N GLY A 198 4.02 13.38 -21.06
CA GLY A 198 3.48 14.28 -20.03
C GLY A 198 3.59 15.76 -20.36
N ASN A 199 3.41 16.18 -21.63
CA ASN A 199 3.43 17.61 -21.97
C ASN A 199 2.14 18.29 -21.49
N SER A 200 2.04 18.40 -20.17
CA SER A 200 0.95 18.99 -19.43
C SER A 200 1.51 20.10 -18.56
N THR A 201 0.71 21.14 -18.38
CA THR A 201 0.97 22.18 -17.37
C THR A 201 0.28 21.87 -16.04
N LEU A 202 -0.44 20.75 -15.98
CA LEU A 202 -1.04 20.21 -14.77
C LEU A 202 0.02 19.49 -13.94
N ASP A 203 -0.29 19.27 -12.67
CA ASP A 203 0.57 18.56 -11.72
C ASP A 203 -0.03 17.23 -11.24
N ASN A 204 -1.12 16.76 -11.84
CA ASN A 204 -1.81 15.50 -11.52
C ASN A 204 -1.84 14.55 -12.73
N VAL A 205 -0.70 14.37 -13.40
CA VAL A 205 -0.60 13.54 -14.61
C VAL A 205 -0.07 12.16 -14.27
N GLY A 206 -0.68 11.12 -14.84
CA GLY A 206 -0.20 9.76 -14.70
C GLY A 206 -0.58 9.17 -13.35
N PHE A 207 -0.22 7.90 -13.19
CA PHE A 207 -0.59 7.03 -12.08
C PHE A 207 -0.67 7.75 -10.72
N ASP A 208 -1.86 7.76 -10.10
CA ASP A 208 -2.09 8.33 -8.78
C ASP A 208 -1.92 7.24 -7.72
N LEU A 209 -0.67 6.98 -7.32
CA LEU A 209 -0.37 5.94 -6.34
C LEU A 209 -0.95 6.29 -4.97
N ASP A 210 -1.74 5.37 -4.42
CA ASP A 210 -2.33 5.45 -3.09
C ASP A 210 -1.61 4.51 -2.11
N ALA A 211 -1.46 3.22 -2.46
CA ALA A 211 -0.80 2.26 -1.58
C ALA A 211 -0.30 1.01 -2.33
N VAL A 212 0.61 0.26 -1.69
CA VAL A 212 0.88 -1.13 -2.04
C VAL A 212 0.76 -1.99 -0.80
N GLY A 213 -0.10 -3.01 -0.87
CA GLY A 213 -0.40 -3.94 0.22
C GLY A 213 0.11 -5.35 -0.07
N VAL A 214 0.52 -6.08 0.96
CA VAL A 214 1.02 -7.46 0.90
C VAL A 214 -0.06 -8.43 1.41
N VAL A 215 -0.35 -9.45 0.62
CA VAL A 215 -1.30 -10.52 0.95
C VAL A 215 -0.58 -11.64 1.69
N HIS A 216 0.59 -12.04 1.18
CA HIS A 216 1.42 -13.09 1.76
C HIS A 216 2.76 -12.49 2.21
N SER A 217 2.94 -12.34 3.53
CA SER A 217 4.14 -11.75 4.11
C SER A 217 4.86 -12.69 5.07
N GLU A 218 6.19 -12.65 5.06
CA GLU A 218 7.03 -13.21 6.13
C GLU A 218 7.82 -12.09 6.82
N ALA A 219 7.93 -12.17 8.15
CA ALA A 219 8.77 -11.25 8.91
C ALA A 219 10.22 -11.34 8.43
N PRO A 220 10.99 -10.24 8.45
CA PRO A 220 12.40 -10.32 8.09
C PRO A 220 13.10 -11.29 9.06
N PRO A 221 14.09 -12.08 8.60
CA PRO A 221 14.88 -12.90 9.50
C PRO A 221 15.46 -11.99 10.59
N SER A 222 15.29 -12.38 11.86
CA SER A 222 15.79 -11.59 12.99
C SER A 222 17.29 -11.38 12.80
N GLU A 223 17.75 -10.12 12.74
CA GLU A 223 19.18 -9.84 12.77
C GLU A 223 19.75 -10.42 14.08
N GLU A 224 20.50 -11.51 13.97
CA GLU A 224 21.29 -12.04 15.09
C GLU A 224 22.35 -10.98 15.40
N LYS A 225 22.12 -10.19 16.45
CA LYS A 225 23.09 -9.23 16.99
C LYS A 225 24.31 -9.90 17.60
#